data_AF-A0A7M4E4Z8-F1
#
_entry.id   AF-A0A7M4E4Z8-F1
#
_cell.length_a   1.000
_cell.length_b   1.000
_cell.length_c   1.000
_cell.angle_alpha   90.00
_cell.angle_beta   90.00
_cell.angle_gamma   90.00
#
_symmetry.space_group_name_H-M   'P 1'
#
loop_
_entity.id
_entity.type
_entity.pdbx_description
1 polymer ?
#
loop_
_entity_poly.entity_id
_entity_poly.type
_entity_poly.pdbx_seq_one_letter_code
_entity_poly.pdbx_strand_id
1 'polypeptide(L)'
;MAGRRVAQKAIDWMAFAEYVSPDNRMKFNALKTISDTISSRLTSLPEKPPAIDWEYYRRTIAVAGLVDEFEKKFSALKIPMPVDTETAKIDAQEKATEKDAIAYVDASKARVVEYEKELERYQNMIPFELMTWEELNEAFHETRLDKEKHRYWPHKPITDM
;
A
#
# COMPACT_ATOMS: atom_id res chain seq x y z
N MET A 1 -28.54 15.68 8.51
CA MET A 1 -27.16 15.19 8.33
C MET A 1 -26.40 16.07 7.32
N ALA A 2 -26.38 17.38 7.53
CA ALA A 2 -25.49 18.30 6.82
C ALA A 2 -24.27 18.46 7.74
N GLY A 3 -23.11 17.90 7.40
CA GLY A 3 -21.96 18.00 8.31
C GLY A 3 -20.92 16.90 8.25
N ARG A 4 -21.00 15.92 7.34
CA ARG A 4 -19.77 15.20 6.96
C ARG A 4 -19.12 15.97 5.81
N ARG A 5 -18.45 17.09 6.14
CA ARG A 5 -17.16 17.30 5.48
C ARG A 5 -16.40 16.02 5.77
N VAL A 6 -16.07 15.29 4.70
CA VAL A 6 -15.26 14.06 4.75
C VAL A 6 -14.24 14.26 5.85
N ALA A 7 -14.33 13.47 6.92
CA ALA A 7 -13.47 13.63 8.07
C ALA A 7 -12.04 13.68 7.53
N GLN A 8 -11.34 14.81 7.69
CA GLN A 8 -9.91 14.89 7.43
C GLN A 8 -9.26 13.96 8.44
N LYS A 9 -9.23 12.66 8.13
CA LYS A 9 -8.36 11.74 8.83
C LYS A 9 -6.95 12.19 8.46
N ALA A 10 -6.20 12.64 9.46
CA ALA A 10 -4.79 12.89 9.28
C ALA A 10 -4.13 11.57 8.86
N ILE A 11 -3.66 11.51 7.62
CA ILE A 11 -2.93 10.36 7.10
C ILE A 11 -1.47 10.58 7.51
N ASP A 12 -0.91 9.64 8.26
CA ASP A 12 0.52 9.62 8.51
C ASP A 12 1.27 9.14 7.25
N TRP A 13 1.61 10.09 6.39
CA TRP A 13 2.35 9.81 5.16
C TRP A 13 3.77 9.31 5.41
N MET A 14 4.36 9.58 6.58
CA MET A 14 5.70 9.10 6.90
C MET A 14 5.65 7.63 7.24
N ALA A 15 4.77 7.22 8.16
CA ALA A 15 4.57 5.82 8.49
C ALA A 15 4.14 5.01 7.25
N PHE A 16 3.26 5.56 6.41
CA PHE A 16 2.85 4.85 5.20
C PHE A 16 4.00 4.67 4.19
N ALA A 17 4.92 5.64 4.09
CA ALA A 17 6.07 5.56 3.20
C ALA A 17 7.06 4.44 3.60
N GLU A 18 7.14 4.08 4.87
CA GLU A 18 8.04 3.02 5.37
C GLU A 18 7.63 1.63 4.88
N TYR A 19 6.33 1.40 4.67
CA TYR A 19 5.80 0.11 4.19
C TYR A 19 5.81 -0.04 2.66
N VAL A 20 6.12 1.03 1.92
CA VAL A 20 6.07 1.01 0.46
C VAL A 20 7.37 0.46 -0.12
N SER A 21 7.27 -0.64 -0.88
CA SER A 21 8.41 -1.19 -1.62
C SER A 21 8.95 -0.18 -2.65
N PRO A 22 10.25 -0.24 -3.00
CA PRO A 22 10.87 0.68 -3.95
C PRO A 22 10.11 0.79 -5.28
N ASP A 23 9.63 -0.33 -5.81
CA ASP A 23 8.91 -0.40 -7.09
C ASP A 23 7.56 0.33 -7.06
N ASN A 24 6.94 0.43 -5.88
CA ASN A 24 5.64 1.09 -5.70
C ASN A 24 5.76 2.56 -5.29
N ARG A 25 6.98 3.09 -5.12
CA ARG A 25 7.22 4.46 -4.66
C ARG A 25 6.63 5.52 -5.58
N MET A 26 6.64 5.28 -6.90
CA MET A 26 6.00 6.17 -7.87
C MET A 26 4.48 6.25 -7.67
N LYS A 27 3.81 5.11 -7.44
CA LYS A 27 2.36 5.05 -7.21
C LYS A 27 1.99 5.73 -5.90
N PHE A 28 2.78 5.53 -4.84
CA PHE A 28 2.61 6.21 -3.55
C PHE A 28 2.71 7.74 -3.69
N ASN A 29 3.73 8.23 -4.39
CA ASN A 29 3.90 9.68 -4.60
C ASN A 29 2.73 10.28 -5.39
N ALA A 30 2.22 9.56 -6.40
CA ALA A 30 1.04 9.98 -7.16
C ALA A 30 -0.21 10.04 -6.26
N LEU A 31 -0.45 9.02 -5.44
CA LEU A 31 -1.57 8.99 -4.49
C LEU A 31 -1.51 10.16 -3.50
N LYS A 32 -0.33 10.41 -2.92
CA LYS A 32 -0.11 11.53 -2.00
C LYS A 32 -0.41 12.87 -2.67
N THR A 33 0.13 13.09 -3.86
CA THR A 33 -0.10 14.33 -4.63
C THR A 33 -1.58 14.56 -4.91
N ILE A 34 -2.31 13.51 -5.32
CA ILE A 34 -3.75 13.59 -5.56
C ILE A 34 -4.51 13.90 -4.26
N SER A 35 -4.17 13.23 -3.16
CA SER A 35 -4.79 13.45 -1.85
C SER A 35 -4.60 14.89 -1.36
N ASP A 36 -3.36 15.40 -1.40
CA ASP A 36 -3.04 16.77 -0.98
C ASP A 36 -3.73 17.81 -1.88
N THR A 37 -3.80 17.55 -3.21
CA THR A 37 -4.52 18.41 -4.16
C THR A 37 -6.02 18.44 -3.88
N ILE A 38 -6.63 17.31 -3.54
CA ILE A 38 -8.06 17.27 -3.18
C ILE A 38 -8.30 17.96 -1.84
N SER A 39 -7.44 17.73 -0.85
CA SER A 39 -7.54 18.34 0.48
C SER A 39 -7.42 19.88 0.42
N SER A 40 -6.45 20.39 -0.34
CA SER A 40 -6.28 21.83 -0.57
C SER A 40 -7.46 22.46 -1.30
N ARG A 41 -8.02 21.79 -2.32
CA ARG A 41 -9.24 22.26 -3.00
C ARG A 41 -10.44 22.26 -2.05
N LEU A 42 -10.60 21.22 -1.25
CA LEU A 42 -11.71 21.12 -0.30
C LEU A 42 -11.65 22.21 0.77
N THR A 43 -10.45 22.53 1.27
CA THR A 43 -10.25 23.60 2.27
C THR A 43 -10.45 25.00 1.69
N SER A 44 -10.17 25.21 0.40
CA SER A 44 -10.42 26.48 -0.30
C SER A 44 -11.91 26.79 -0.52
N LEU A 45 -12.77 25.77 -0.53
CA LEU A 45 -14.20 25.92 -0.77
C LEU A 45 -14.92 26.31 0.53
N PRO A 46 -15.79 27.34 0.51
CA PRO A 46 -16.56 27.73 1.69
C PRO A 46 -17.57 26.63 2.07
N GLU A 47 -17.87 26.50 3.38
CA GLU A 47 -18.82 25.50 3.91
C GLU A 47 -20.25 25.72 3.43
N LYS A 48 -20.60 26.98 3.22
CA LYS A 48 -21.90 27.42 2.76
C LYS A 48 -21.71 28.23 1.49
N PRO A 49 -22.62 28.12 0.51
CA PRO A 49 -22.62 29.03 -0.62
C PRO A 49 -22.71 30.48 -0.11
N PRO A 50 -22.12 31.45 -0.82
CA PRO A 50 -22.23 32.86 -0.45
C PRO A 50 -23.70 33.27 -0.37
N ALA A 51 -24.05 34.03 0.67
CA ALA A 51 -25.40 34.53 0.84
C ALA A 51 -25.73 35.50 -0.30
N ILE A 52 -26.87 35.31 -0.95
CA ILE A 52 -27.39 36.23 -1.97
C ILE A 52 -28.06 37.40 -1.25
N ASP A 53 -27.72 38.62 -1.64
CA ASP A 53 -28.38 39.84 -1.15
C ASP A 53 -29.71 40.06 -1.88
N TRP A 54 -30.75 39.35 -1.43
CA TRP A 54 -32.10 39.47 -2.00
C TRP A 54 -32.72 40.85 -1.80
N GLU A 55 -32.30 41.61 -0.79
CA GLU A 55 -32.84 42.95 -0.51
C GLU A 55 -32.35 43.97 -1.55
N TYR A 56 -31.07 43.89 -1.94
CA TYR A 56 -30.55 44.67 -3.06
C TYR A 56 -31.31 44.42 -4.37
N TYR A 57 -31.62 43.15 -4.67
CA TYR A 57 -32.36 42.80 -5.88
C TYR A 57 -33.83 43.22 -5.82
N ARG A 58 -34.47 43.15 -4.65
CA ARG A 58 -35.84 43.68 -4.45
C ARG A 58 -35.93 45.18 -4.72
N ARG A 59 -34.88 45.95 -4.44
CA ARG A 59 -34.83 47.41 -4.68
C ARG A 59 -34.51 47.80 -6.12
N THR A 60 -33.78 46.96 -6.85
CA THR A 60 -33.28 47.28 -8.20
C THR A 60 -34.16 46.74 -9.33
N ILE A 61 -34.91 45.67 -9.07
CA ILE A 61 -35.78 45.04 -10.07
C ILE A 61 -37.19 45.64 -10.01
N ALA A 62 -37.62 46.26 -11.11
CA ALA A 62 -38.94 46.90 -11.22
C ALA A 62 -40.11 45.90 -11.28
N VAL A 63 -39.86 44.62 -11.56
CA VAL A 63 -40.89 43.58 -11.66
C VAL A 63 -41.24 43.07 -10.26
N ALA A 64 -42.41 43.47 -9.76
CA ALA A 64 -42.91 43.04 -8.46
C ALA A 64 -43.10 41.50 -8.40
N GLY A 65 -42.67 40.88 -7.30
CA GLY A 65 -42.84 39.44 -7.03
C GLY A 65 -41.81 38.51 -7.68
N LEU A 66 -41.03 38.96 -8.68
CA LEU A 66 -40.04 38.13 -9.36
C LEU A 66 -38.92 37.66 -8.41
N VAL A 67 -38.41 38.57 -7.58
CA VAL A 67 -37.32 38.28 -6.64
C VAL A 67 -37.77 37.31 -5.55
N ASP A 68 -39.02 37.43 -5.09
CA ASP A 68 -39.61 36.55 -4.08
C ASP A 68 -39.80 35.12 -4.63
N GLU A 69 -40.18 34.98 -5.90
CA GLU A 69 -40.25 33.66 -6.56
C GLU A 69 -38.88 32.99 -6.67
N PHE A 70 -37.84 33.75 -7.01
CA PHE A 70 -36.47 33.22 -7.12
C PHE A 70 -35.88 32.87 -5.76
N GLU A 71 -36.11 33.68 -4.73
CA GLU A 71 -35.70 33.38 -3.35
C GLU A 71 -36.36 32.08 -2.87
N LYS A 72 -37.65 31.90 -3.15
CA LYS A 72 -38.40 30.68 -2.81
C LYS A 72 -37.89 29.45 -3.57
N LYS A 73 -37.59 29.57 -4.87
CA LYS A 73 -37.04 28.46 -5.68
C LYS A 73 -35.60 28.11 -5.28
N PHE A 74 -34.78 29.11 -4.95
CA PHE A 74 -33.40 28.93 -4.53
C PHE A 74 -33.31 28.24 -3.16
N SER A 75 -34.12 28.66 -2.19
CA SER A 75 -34.19 28.02 -0.87
C SER A 75 -34.76 26.60 -0.90
N ALA A 76 -35.63 26.29 -1.87
CA ALA A 76 -36.15 24.94 -2.10
C ALA A 76 -35.14 24.00 -2.77
N LEU A 77 -34.13 24.54 -3.45
CA LEU A 77 -33.13 23.73 -4.16
C LEU A 77 -32.22 23.02 -3.16
N LYS A 78 -32.25 21.68 -3.18
CA LYS A 78 -31.30 20.84 -2.44
C LYS A 78 -30.26 20.30 -3.40
N ILE A 79 -29.00 20.61 -3.16
CA ILE A 79 -27.89 20.06 -3.95
C ILE A 79 -27.75 18.57 -3.56
N PRO A 80 -27.90 17.62 -4.50
CA PRO A 80 -27.74 16.21 -4.21
C PRO A 80 -26.27 15.93 -3.85
N MET A 81 -26.06 15.16 -2.79
CA MET A 81 -24.72 14.68 -2.46
C MET A 81 -24.31 13.57 -3.43
N PRO A 82 -23.01 13.46 -3.77
CA PRO A 82 -22.50 12.31 -4.50
C PRO A 82 -22.82 11.00 -3.77
N VAL A 83 -23.28 10.00 -4.51
CA VAL A 83 -23.47 8.65 -3.99
C VAL A 83 -22.12 7.95 -3.96
N ASP A 84 -21.83 7.27 -2.86
CA ASP A 84 -20.61 6.48 -2.72
C ASP A 84 -20.74 5.13 -3.44
N THR A 85 -19.92 4.92 -4.46
CA THR A 85 -19.84 3.67 -5.25
C THR A 85 -18.56 2.88 -5.02
N GLU A 86 -17.59 3.44 -4.30
CA GLU A 86 -16.22 2.93 -4.28
C GLU A 86 -15.87 2.22 -2.97
N THR A 87 -16.49 2.56 -1.84
CA THR A 87 -16.20 1.93 -0.54
C THR A 87 -16.34 0.40 -0.58
N ALA A 88 -17.39 -0.11 -1.23
CA ALA A 88 -17.59 -1.56 -1.36
C ALA A 88 -16.50 -2.27 -2.18
N LYS A 89 -15.89 -1.58 -3.16
CA LYS A 89 -14.79 -2.14 -3.95
C LYS A 89 -13.49 -2.14 -3.16
N ILE A 90 -13.24 -1.09 -2.37
CA ILE A 90 -12.08 -0.98 -1.48
C ILE A 90 -12.13 -2.10 -0.42
N ASP A 91 -13.27 -2.30 0.23
CA ASP A 91 -13.45 -3.35 1.24
C ASP A 91 -13.21 -4.76 0.65
N ALA A 92 -13.63 -4.98 -0.59
CA ALA A 92 -13.40 -6.24 -1.30
C ALA A 92 -11.91 -6.45 -1.63
N GLN A 93 -11.21 -5.38 -2.05
CA GLN A 93 -9.79 -5.41 -2.32
C GLN A 93 -8.97 -5.66 -1.04
N GLU A 94 -9.32 -5.00 0.07
CA GLU A 94 -8.67 -5.18 1.37
C GLU A 94 -8.74 -6.65 1.82
N LYS A 95 -9.93 -7.25 1.78
CA LYS A 95 -10.14 -8.68 2.13
C LYS A 95 -9.38 -9.64 1.22
N ALA A 96 -9.20 -9.30 -0.06
CA ALA A 96 -8.40 -10.13 -0.95
C ALA A 96 -6.92 -10.06 -0.56
N THR A 97 -6.40 -8.86 -0.36
CA THR A 97 -4.99 -8.65 0.03
C THR A 97 -4.65 -9.18 1.42
N GLU A 98 -5.60 -9.19 2.35
CA GLU A 98 -5.42 -9.75 3.70
C GLU A 98 -5.13 -11.25 3.65
N LYS A 99 -5.84 -11.99 2.79
CA LYS A 99 -5.61 -13.43 2.61
C LYS A 99 -4.20 -13.71 2.07
N ASP A 100 -3.78 -12.95 1.08
CA ASP A 100 -2.44 -13.07 0.49
C ASP A 100 -1.35 -12.72 1.51
N ALA A 101 -1.58 -11.68 2.33
CA ALA A 101 -0.67 -11.29 3.39
C ALA A 101 -0.52 -12.38 4.47
N ILE A 102 -1.63 -12.98 4.91
CA ILE A 102 -1.61 -14.10 5.88
C ILE A 102 -0.84 -15.28 5.29
N ALA A 103 -1.13 -15.67 4.06
CA ALA A 103 -0.44 -16.76 3.39
C ALA A 103 1.07 -16.50 3.26
N TYR A 104 1.46 -15.25 2.95
CA TYR A 104 2.87 -14.86 2.91
C TYR A 104 3.55 -14.93 4.27
N VAL A 105 2.88 -14.49 5.34
CA VAL A 105 3.40 -14.56 6.71
C VAL A 105 3.63 -16.01 7.13
N ASP A 106 2.68 -16.90 6.85
CA ASP A 106 2.80 -18.31 7.22
C ASP A 106 3.89 -19.03 6.42
N ALA A 107 4.00 -18.75 5.11
CA ALA A 107 5.12 -19.23 4.30
C ALA A 107 6.48 -18.68 4.76
N SER A 108 6.51 -17.45 5.29
CA SER A 108 7.72 -16.86 5.85
C SER A 108 8.13 -17.51 7.16
N LYS A 109 7.18 -17.78 8.07
CA LYS A 109 7.45 -18.52 9.31
C LYS A 109 7.98 -19.93 9.04
N ALA A 110 7.43 -20.63 8.06
CA ALA A 110 7.94 -21.94 7.65
C ALA A 110 9.41 -21.87 7.19
N ARG A 111 9.75 -20.88 6.36
CA ARG A 111 11.14 -20.63 5.91
C ARG A 111 12.08 -20.30 7.06
N VAL A 112 11.63 -19.49 8.04
CA VAL A 112 12.44 -19.18 9.22
C VAL A 112 12.82 -20.46 9.98
N VAL A 113 11.88 -21.38 10.19
CA VAL A 113 12.15 -22.66 10.86
C VAL A 113 13.16 -23.52 10.08
N GLU A 114 13.10 -23.52 8.74
CA GLU A 114 14.08 -24.21 7.91
C GLU A 114 15.47 -23.59 8.05
N TYR A 115 15.58 -22.26 7.98
CA TYR A 115 16.85 -21.56 8.13
C TYR A 115 17.44 -21.67 9.54
N GLU A 116 16.61 -21.72 10.58
CA GLU A 116 17.06 -21.96 11.96
C GLU A 116 17.72 -23.34 12.08
N LYS A 117 17.14 -24.39 11.47
CA LYS A 117 17.75 -25.72 11.42
C LYS A 117 19.06 -25.75 10.65
N GLU A 118 19.14 -25.05 9.52
CA GLU A 118 20.39 -24.92 8.76
C GLU A 118 21.47 -24.19 9.57
N LEU A 119 21.08 -23.14 10.30
CA LEU A 119 21.98 -22.38 11.16
C LEU A 119 22.51 -23.23 12.31
N GLU A 120 21.64 -24.03 12.96
CA GLU A 120 22.07 -25.01 13.96
C GLU A 120 23.01 -26.07 13.38
N ARG A 121 22.77 -26.53 12.15
CA ARG A 121 23.69 -27.44 11.44
C ARG A 121 25.08 -26.81 11.30
N TYR A 122 25.16 -25.56 10.87
CA TYR A 122 26.43 -24.86 10.70
C TYR A 122 27.13 -24.55 12.03
N GLN A 123 26.38 -24.26 13.09
CA GLN A 123 26.95 -24.02 14.42
C GLN A 123 27.53 -25.29 15.06
N ASN A 124 26.90 -26.44 14.83
CA ASN A 124 27.35 -27.73 15.37
C ASN A 124 28.39 -28.42 14.48
N MET A 125 28.71 -27.84 13.31
CA MET A 125 29.70 -28.37 12.40
C MET A 125 31.11 -28.25 12.98
N ILE A 126 31.95 -29.28 12.76
CA ILE A 126 33.35 -29.25 13.19
C ILE A 126 34.03 -28.05 12.51
N PRO A 127 34.87 -27.28 13.23
CA PRO A 127 35.62 -26.18 12.62
C PRO A 127 36.38 -26.66 11.39
N PHE A 128 36.32 -25.88 10.30
CA PHE A 128 36.94 -26.24 9.02
C PHE A 128 38.43 -26.60 9.12
N GLU A 129 39.16 -26.03 10.07
CA GLU A 129 40.59 -26.31 10.31
C GLU A 129 40.85 -27.74 10.78
N LEU A 130 39.86 -28.39 11.39
CA LEU A 130 39.96 -29.74 11.96
C LEU A 130 39.15 -30.77 11.17
N MET A 131 38.50 -30.36 10.08
CA MET A 131 37.64 -31.20 9.27
C MET A 131 38.44 -32.05 8.29
N THR A 132 38.10 -33.33 8.19
CA THR A 132 38.67 -34.20 7.15
C THR A 132 37.96 -34.03 5.81
N TRP A 133 38.63 -34.37 4.71
CA TRP A 133 38.03 -34.29 3.36
C TRP A 133 36.79 -35.18 3.20
N GLU A 134 36.68 -36.27 3.95
CA GLU A 134 35.51 -37.17 3.91
C GLU A 134 34.31 -36.52 4.62
N GLU A 135 34.52 -35.97 5.82
CA GLU A 135 33.49 -35.23 6.58
C GLU A 135 33.02 -33.98 5.84
N LEU A 136 33.93 -33.27 5.18
CA LEU A 136 33.60 -32.12 4.34
C LEU A 136 32.70 -32.51 3.17
N ASN A 137 32.97 -33.63 2.49
CA ASN A 137 32.15 -34.13 1.39
C ASN A 137 30.81 -34.75 1.87
N GLU A 138 30.71 -35.12 3.15
CA GLU A 138 29.46 -35.57 3.75
C GLU A 138 28.58 -34.40 4.17
N ALA A 139 29.16 -33.34 4.75
CA ALA A 139 28.43 -32.13 5.11
C ALA A 139 28.08 -31.25 3.90
N PHE A 140 28.94 -31.24 2.88
CA PHE A 140 28.79 -30.49 1.64
C PHE A 140 28.97 -31.42 0.44
N HIS A 141 27.94 -32.17 0.08
CA HIS A 141 28.00 -33.11 -1.05
C HIS A 141 28.42 -32.47 -2.38
N GLU A 142 28.19 -31.16 -2.54
CA GLU A 142 28.59 -30.36 -3.69
C GLU A 142 30.12 -30.25 -3.88
N THR A 143 30.92 -30.48 -2.84
CA THR A 143 32.40 -30.42 -2.92
C THR A 143 33.03 -31.74 -3.38
N ARG A 144 32.24 -32.80 -3.57
CA ARG A 144 32.73 -34.15 -3.79
C ARG A 144 33.20 -34.41 -5.22
N LEU A 145 34.52 -34.47 -5.42
CA LEU A 145 35.18 -34.85 -6.69
C LEU A 145 34.64 -36.16 -7.29
N ASP A 146 34.09 -36.10 -8.52
CA ASP A 146 33.59 -37.26 -9.28
C ASP A 146 34.67 -37.78 -10.24
N LYS A 147 35.49 -38.68 -9.71
CA LYS A 147 36.61 -39.30 -10.43
C LYS A 147 36.18 -40.39 -11.42
N GLU A 148 34.97 -40.93 -11.27
CA GLU A 148 34.45 -41.97 -12.17
C GLU A 148 33.97 -41.34 -13.48
N LYS A 149 33.21 -40.25 -13.36
CA LYS A 149 32.70 -39.50 -14.51
C LYS A 149 33.78 -38.62 -15.15
N HIS A 150 34.59 -37.94 -14.34
CA HIS A 150 35.67 -37.09 -14.82
C HIS A 150 37.01 -37.76 -14.51
N ARG A 151 37.45 -38.65 -15.41
CA ARG A 151 38.65 -39.49 -15.21
C ARG A 151 39.98 -38.72 -15.22
N TYR A 152 40.01 -37.52 -15.80
CA TYR A 152 41.18 -36.65 -15.83
C TYR A 152 40.94 -35.38 -15.00
N TRP A 153 42.02 -34.79 -14.49
CA TRP A 153 41.97 -33.50 -13.80
C TRP A 153 41.21 -32.48 -14.67
N PRO A 154 40.22 -31.76 -14.14
CA PRO A 154 40.06 -31.41 -12.72
C PRO A 154 39.05 -32.25 -11.89
N HIS A 155 38.60 -33.43 -12.36
CA HIS A 155 37.71 -34.34 -11.58
C HIS A 155 36.45 -33.68 -10.96
N LYS A 156 35.96 -32.58 -11.55
CA LYS A 156 35.29 -31.47 -10.85
C LYS A 156 34.00 -31.87 -10.12
N PRO A 157 33.85 -31.49 -8.83
CA PRO A 157 32.97 -30.36 -8.51
C PRO A 157 33.34 -29.53 -7.26
N ILE A 158 32.89 -28.29 -7.31
CA ILE A 158 32.28 -27.46 -6.25
C ILE A 158 31.35 -26.57 -7.05
N THR A 159 30.07 -26.95 -7.17
CA THR A 159 28.99 -26.25 -7.93
C THR A 159 29.25 -25.91 -9.40
N ASP A 160 30.49 -26.08 -9.83
CA ASP A 160 31.13 -25.57 -11.02
C ASP A 160 32.20 -26.60 -11.42
N MET A 161 32.02 -27.33 -12.49
CA MET A 161 31.28 -26.79 -13.62
C MET A 161 31.83 -25.42 -14.01
#